data_AF-A0A7C1CEV1-F1
#
_entry.id   AF-A0A7C1CEV1-F1
#
_cell.length_a   1.000
_cell.length_b   1.000
_cell.length_c   1.000
_cell.angle_alpha   90.00
_cell.angle_beta   90.00
_cell.angle_gamma   90.00
#
_symmetry.space_group_name_H-M   'P 1'
#
loop_
_entity.id
_entity.type
_entity.pdbx_description
1 polymer ?
#
loop_
_entity_poly.entity_id
_entity_poly.type
_entity_poly.pdbx_seq_one_letter_code
_entity_poly.pdbx_strand_id
1 'polypeptide(L)'
;MLENFNEIPQALKAVPQGSRWDILAIDEFMTAEIVYTGKELLLGMYAEVAGSLPQKLEIPDPEIQVEERDNKIYLRALVSYPVQGSLVYKAMIQKINTFRKFLGILLQTLQQ
;
A
#
# COMPACT_ATOMS: atom_id res chain seq x y z
N MET A 1 5.34 -13.91 4.26
CA MET A 1 4.03 -13.25 4.43
C MET A 1 4.01 -12.63 5.80
N LEU A 2 3.71 -11.34 5.91
CA LEU A 2 3.57 -10.63 7.19
C LEU A 2 2.09 -10.38 7.45
N GLU A 3 1.60 -10.73 8.64
CA GLU A 3 0.19 -10.56 9.04
C GLU A 3 -0.14 -9.12 9.50
N ASN A 4 0.88 -8.26 9.61
CA ASN A 4 0.69 -6.86 9.99
C ASN A 4 1.82 -5.97 9.43
N PHE A 5 1.48 -4.74 9.07
CA PHE A 5 2.42 -3.77 8.50
C PHE A 5 3.52 -3.31 9.46
N ASN A 6 3.35 -3.55 10.76
CA ASN A 6 4.34 -3.22 11.79
C ASN A 6 5.67 -3.99 11.63
N GLU A 7 5.65 -5.14 10.94
CA GLU A 7 6.83 -5.99 10.76
C GLU A 7 7.67 -5.61 9.54
N ILE A 8 7.09 -4.82 8.61
CA ILE A 8 7.77 -4.41 7.37
C ILE A 8 9.14 -3.75 7.64
N PRO A 9 9.31 -2.81 8.59
CA PRO A 9 10.62 -2.20 8.83
C PRO A 9 11.71 -3.19 9.24
N GLN A 10 11.35 -4.25 9.99
CA GLN A 10 12.30 -5.28 10.38
C GLN A 10 12.60 -6.22 9.22
N ALA A 11 11.57 -6.64 8.48
CA ALA A 11 11.72 -7.49 7.30
C ALA A 11 12.64 -6.82 6.24
N LEU A 12 12.42 -5.53 5.94
CA LEU A 12 13.25 -4.76 5.01
C LEU A 12 14.71 -4.61 5.43
N LYS A 13 15.03 -4.73 6.73
CA LYS A 13 16.41 -4.73 7.22
C LYS A 13 17.09 -6.09 7.11
N ALA A 14 16.30 -7.17 7.11
CA ALA A 14 16.80 -8.54 7.11
C ALA A 14 17.02 -9.11 5.68
N VAL A 15 16.38 -8.51 4.67
CA VAL A 15 16.50 -8.95 3.28
C VAL A 15 17.91 -8.69 2.71
N PRO A 16 18.47 -9.66 1.95
CA PRO A 16 19.80 -9.54 1.38
C PRO A 16 19.87 -8.46 0.29
N GLN A 17 20.98 -7.73 0.25
CA GLN A 17 21.24 -6.74 -0.79
C GLN A 17 21.70 -7.41 -2.09
N GLY A 18 21.33 -6.85 -3.25
CA GLY A 18 21.82 -7.28 -4.56
C GLY A 18 21.16 -8.54 -5.15
N SER A 19 20.23 -9.18 -4.44
CA SER A 19 19.40 -10.29 -4.96
C SER A 19 17.95 -9.87 -5.01
N ARG A 20 17.19 -10.31 -6.02
CA ARG A 20 15.74 -10.08 -6.08
C ARG A 20 15.06 -10.73 -4.87
N TRP A 21 14.16 -9.98 -4.25
CA TRP A 21 13.29 -10.48 -3.19
C TRP A 21 11.96 -9.73 -3.21
N ASP A 22 10.97 -10.33 -2.59
CA ASP A 22 9.61 -9.84 -2.46
C ASP A 22 9.14 -9.97 -1.01
N ILE A 23 8.38 -8.98 -0.55
CA ILE A 23 7.67 -9.01 0.72
C ILE A 23 6.19 -8.77 0.43
N LEU A 24 5.39 -9.75 0.83
CA LEU A 24 3.94 -9.63 0.85
C LEU A 24 3.47 -9.42 2.31
N ALA A 25 2.78 -8.31 2.54
CA ALA A 25 2.13 -7.99 3.80
C ALA A 25 0.64 -7.83 3.56
N ILE A 26 -0.17 -8.47 4.41
CA ILE A 26 -1.62 -8.50 4.28
C ILE A 26 -2.20 -8.12 5.65
N ASP A 27 -3.20 -7.24 5.67
CA ASP A 27 -4.12 -7.11 6.80
C ASP A 27 -5.56 -7.44 6.36
N GLU A 28 -6.52 -7.29 7.26
CA GLU A 28 -7.93 -7.61 7.00
C GLU A 28 -8.54 -6.86 5.78
N PHE A 29 -7.99 -5.70 5.42
CA PHE A 29 -8.60 -4.80 4.43
C PHE A 29 -7.70 -4.48 3.23
N MET A 30 -6.39 -4.69 3.33
CA MET A 30 -5.46 -4.34 2.26
C MET A 30 -4.26 -5.28 2.16
N THR A 31 -3.72 -5.35 0.95
CA THR A 31 -2.46 -6.02 0.62
C THR A 31 -1.42 -4.99 0.21
N ALA A 32 -0.19 -5.13 0.71
CA ALA A 32 0.97 -4.42 0.24
C ALA A 32 2.04 -5.41 -0.24
N GLU A 33 2.54 -5.20 -1.45
CA GLU A 33 3.63 -5.95 -2.05
C GLU A 33 4.84 -5.03 -2.24
N ILE A 34 6.01 -5.48 -1.79
CA ILE A 34 7.27 -4.79 -1.98
C ILE A 34 8.18 -5.70 -2.79
N VAL A 35 8.60 -5.26 -3.97
CA VAL A 35 9.51 -6.02 -4.84
C VAL A 35 10.80 -5.26 -5.02
N TYR A 36 11.91 -5.90 -4.67
CA TYR A 36 13.24 -5.40 -4.97
C TYR A 36 13.77 -6.01 -6.27
N THR A 37 14.13 -5.16 -7.23
CA THR A 37 14.59 -5.58 -8.57
C THR A 37 16.11 -5.62 -8.71
N GLY A 38 16.87 -5.30 -7.66
CA GLY A 38 18.31 -5.05 -7.73
C GLY A 38 18.67 -3.58 -7.96
N LYS A 39 17.74 -2.79 -8.52
CA LYS A 39 17.94 -1.36 -8.81
C LYS A 39 16.87 -0.47 -8.16
N GLU A 40 15.66 -1.01 -8.04
CA GLU A 40 14.48 -0.30 -7.55
C GLU A 40 13.74 -1.13 -6.51
N LEU A 41 12.98 -0.43 -5.69
CA LEU A 41 11.96 -0.97 -4.81
C LEU A 41 10.60 -0.55 -5.37
N LEU A 42 9.82 -1.54 -5.80
CA LEU A 42 8.46 -1.34 -6.26
C LEU A 42 7.51 -1.60 -5.10
N LEU A 43 6.60 -0.68 -4.83
CA LEU A 43 5.55 -0.79 -3.84
C LEU A 43 4.20 -0.86 -4.56
N GLY A 44 3.50 -1.98 -4.43
CA GLY A 44 2.11 -2.12 -4.81
C GLY A 44 1.21 -2.18 -3.58
N MET A 45 0.11 -1.45 -3.60
CA MET A 45 -0.92 -1.50 -2.56
C MET A 45 -2.28 -1.70 -3.21
N TYR A 46 -3.07 -2.61 -2.65
CA TYR A 46 -4.39 -2.99 -3.15
C TYR A 46 -5.37 -3.13 -1.99
N ALA A 47 -6.58 -2.62 -2.18
CA ALA A 47 -7.73 -2.90 -1.33
C ALA A 47 -9.00 -3.05 -2.16
N GLU A 48 -9.92 -3.86 -1.65
CA GLU A 48 -11.23 -4.09 -2.23
C GLU A 48 -12.26 -3.98 -1.11
N VAL A 49 -13.26 -3.13 -1.29
CA VAL A 49 -14.33 -2.92 -0.31
C VAL A 49 -15.69 -2.98 -0.98
N ALA A 50 -16.68 -3.53 -0.29
CA ALA A 50 -18.05 -3.55 -0.77
C ALA A 50 -18.70 -2.16 -0.64
N GLY A 51 -19.49 -1.77 -1.65
CA GLY A 51 -20.24 -0.50 -1.66
C GLY A 51 -20.01 0.34 -2.92
N SER A 52 -20.48 1.58 -2.86
CA SER A 52 -20.39 2.57 -3.94
C SER A 52 -19.60 3.79 -3.50
N LEU A 53 -18.96 4.48 -4.44
CA LEU A 53 -18.12 5.63 -4.14
C LEU A 53 -18.93 6.78 -3.50
N PRO A 54 -18.50 7.32 -2.35
CA PRO A 54 -19.13 8.49 -1.76
C PRO A 54 -19.04 9.71 -2.69
N GLN A 55 -20.10 10.51 -2.76
CA GLN A 55 -20.15 11.72 -3.63
C GLN A 55 -19.09 12.79 -3.29
N LYS A 56 -18.56 12.78 -2.06
CA LYS A 56 -17.55 13.73 -1.57
C LYS A 56 -16.30 13.01 -1.05
N LEU A 57 -15.71 12.16 -1.88
CA LEU A 57 -14.46 11.49 -1.54
C LEU A 57 -13.27 12.37 -1.95
N GLU A 58 -12.55 12.92 -0.96
CA GLU A 58 -11.26 13.58 -1.20
C GLU A 58 -10.15 12.54 -1.16
N ILE A 59 -9.44 12.38 -2.29
CA ILE A 59 -8.30 11.48 -2.39
C ILE A 59 -7.05 12.23 -1.93
N PRO A 60 -6.41 11.84 -0.82
CA PRO A 60 -5.32 12.60 -0.21
C PRO A 60 -3.99 12.48 -0.97
N ASP A 61 -3.92 11.54 -1.93
CA ASP A 61 -2.69 11.16 -2.61
C ASP A 61 -2.98 10.83 -4.08
N PRO A 62 -2.38 11.56 -5.04
CA PRO A 62 -2.68 11.39 -6.47
C PRO A 62 -2.23 10.04 -7.05
N GLU A 63 -1.37 9.29 -6.34
CA GLU A 63 -0.97 7.95 -6.77
C GLU A 63 -2.01 6.88 -6.38
N ILE A 64 -3.00 7.22 -5.55
CA ILE A 64 -4.11 6.34 -5.22
C ILE A 64 -5.18 6.45 -6.30
N GLN A 65 -5.34 5.37 -7.05
CA GLN A 65 -6.41 5.17 -8.01
C GLN A 65 -7.59 4.53 -7.31
N VAL A 66 -8.79 5.03 -7.58
CA VAL A 66 -10.04 4.53 -7.03
C VAL A 66 -11.00 4.24 -8.18
N GLU A 67 -11.55 3.03 -8.23
CA GLU A 67 -12.47 2.57 -9.27
C GLU A 67 -13.70 1.94 -8.63
N GLU A 68 -14.91 2.33 -9.05
CA GLU A 68 -16.15 1.63 -8.69
C GLU A 68 -16.52 0.64 -9.79
N ARG A 69 -16.73 -0.62 -9.42
CA ARG A 69 -17.22 -1.64 -10.35
C ARG A 69 -17.93 -2.76 -9.58
N ASP A 70 -19.05 -3.24 -10.10
CA ASP A 70 -19.77 -4.41 -9.57
C ASP A 70 -20.13 -4.29 -8.06
N ASN A 71 -20.57 -3.10 -7.62
CA ASN A 71 -20.88 -2.78 -6.22
C ASN A 71 -19.68 -2.96 -5.26
N LYS A 72 -18.49 -2.72 -5.79
CA LYS A 72 -17.23 -2.72 -5.06
C LYS A 72 -16.42 -1.50 -5.45
N ILE A 73 -15.60 -1.04 -4.50
CA ILE A 73 -14.60 0.00 -4.71
C ILE A 73 -13.23 -0.66 -4.65
N TYR A 74 -12.45 -0.45 -5.69
CA TYR A 74 -11.08 -0.93 -5.81
C TYR A 74 -10.13 0.24 -5.59
N LEU A 75 -9.19 0.08 -4.65
CA LEU A 75 -8.15 1.06 -4.40
C LEU A 75 -6.81 0.45 -4.80
N ARG A 76 -6.02 1.21 -5.57
CA ARG A 76 -4.71 0.78 -6.05
C ARG A 76 -3.71 1.90 -5.98
N ALA A 77 -2.48 1.59 -5.59
CA ALA A 77 -1.36 2.51 -5.71
C ALA A 77 -0.10 1.73 -6.07
N LEU A 78 0.66 2.26 -7.03
CA LEU A 78 1.90 1.66 -7.53
C LEU A 78 2.98 2.74 -7.54
N VAL A 79 4.06 2.52 -6.79
CA VAL A 79 5.12 3.51 -6.58
C VAL A 79 6.47 2.84 -6.75
N SER A 80 7.41 3.49 -7.45
CA SER A 80 8.80 3.03 -7.56
C SER A 80 9.72 3.96 -6.78
N TYR A 81 10.66 3.37 -6.06
CA TYR A 81 11.71 4.08 -5.34
C TYR A 81 13.08 3.61 -5.81
N PRO A 82 14.04 4.53 -6.07
CA PRO A 82 15.42 4.14 -6.28
C PRO A 82 15.98 3.56 -4.99
N VAL A 83 16.82 2.52 -5.07
CA VAL A 83 17.43 1.85 -3.90
C VAL A 83 18.45 2.74 -3.16
N GLN A 84 18.73 3.94 -3.69
CA GLN A 84 19.72 4.84 -3.12
C GLN A 84 19.16 5.60 -1.91
N GLY A 85 19.80 5.41 -0.76
CA GLY A 85 19.57 6.22 0.44
C GLY A 85 18.82 5.51 1.55
N SER A 86 19.15 5.88 2.80
CA SER A 86 18.60 5.26 4.02
C SER A 86 17.14 5.63 4.32
N LEU A 87 16.55 6.55 3.55
CA LEU A 87 15.20 7.10 3.79
C LEU A 87 14.11 6.42 2.96
N VAL A 88 14.47 5.61 1.95
CA VAL A 88 13.52 4.96 1.03
C VAL A 88 12.49 4.13 1.79
N TYR A 89 12.96 3.29 2.72
CA TYR A 89 12.07 2.47 3.54
C TYR A 89 11.12 3.31 4.39
N LYS A 90 11.55 4.48 4.90
CA LYS A 90 10.65 5.38 5.65
C LYS A 90 9.57 5.96 4.74
N ALA A 91 9.93 6.36 3.53
CA ALA A 91 8.99 6.88 2.54
C ALA A 91 7.96 5.81 2.14
N MET A 92 8.38 4.56 1.95
CA MET A 92 7.49 3.43 1.68
C MET A 92 6.50 3.18 2.82
N ILE A 93 6.98 3.14 4.07
CA ILE A 93 6.12 2.97 5.24
C ILE A 93 5.12 4.13 5.36
N GLN A 94 5.57 5.36 5.11
CA GLN A 94 4.68 6.52 5.09
C GLN A 94 3.59 6.38 4.02
N LYS A 95 3.93 5.91 2.83
CA LYS A 95 2.98 5.66 1.74
C LYS A 95 1.94 4.61 2.12
N ILE A 96 2.37 3.48 2.70
CA ILE A 96 1.48 2.42 3.21
C ILE A 96 0.51 2.99 4.25
N ASN A 97 1.00 3.79 5.19
CA ASN A 97 0.17 4.38 6.23
C ASN A 97 -0.83 5.41 5.67
N THR A 98 -0.44 6.21 4.68
CA THR A 98 -1.36 7.12 3.98
C THR A 98 -2.48 6.36 3.29
N PHE A 99 -2.14 5.30 2.54
CA PHE A 99 -3.11 4.44 1.88
C PHE A 99 -4.08 3.82 2.89
N ARG A 100 -3.55 3.24 3.98
CA ARG A 100 -4.34 2.61 5.04
C ARG A 100 -5.26 3.59 5.75
N LYS A 101 -4.78 4.80 6.03
CA LYS A 101 -5.59 5.86 6.65
C LYS A 101 -6.74 6.27 5.74
N PHE A 102 -6.48 6.42 4.44
CA PHE A 102 -7.53 6.72 3.46
C PHE A 102 -8.57 5.61 3.38
N LEU A 103 -8.14 4.35 3.32
CA LEU A 103 -9.03 3.19 3.36
C LEU A 103 -9.91 3.19 4.62
N GLY A 104 -9.34 3.51 5.79
CA GLY A 104 -10.11 3.63 7.03
C GLY A 104 -11.19 4.72 6.98
N ILE A 105 -10.89 5.88 6.40
CA ILE A 105 -11.86 6.98 6.21
C ILE A 105 -12.99 6.54 5.26
N LEU A 106 -12.63 5.86 4.16
CA LEU A 106 -13.60 5.34 3.20
C LEU A 106 -14.55 4.33 3.87
N LEU A 107 -14.00 3.35 4.59
CA LEU A 107 -14.80 2.36 5.30
C LEU A 107 -15.76 2.98 6.32
N GLN A 108 -15.32 3.99 7.07
CA GLN A 108 -16.18 4.72 8.01
C GLN A 108 -17.31 5.48 7.30
N THR A 109 -17.04 6.01 6.11
CA THR A 109 -18.03 6.75 5.31
C THR A 109 -19.09 5.81 4.73
N LEU A 110 -18.73 4.57 4.39
CA LEU A 110 -19.65 3.56 3.84
C LEU A 110 -20.58 2.95 4.90
N GLN A 111 -20.27 3.11 6.19
CA GLN A 111 -21.10 2.61 7.30
C GLN A 111 -22.18 3.61 7.76
N GLN A 112 -22.18 4.84 7.21
CA GLN A 112 -23.14 5.90 7.53
C GLN A 112 -24.29 5.92 6.52
#